data_AF-A0A364LCA6-F1
#
_entry.id   AF-A0A364LCA6-F1
#
_cell.length_a   1.000
_cell.length_b   1.000
_cell.length_c   1.000
_cell.angle_alpha   90.00
_cell.angle_beta   90.00
_cell.angle_gamma   90.00
#
_symmetry.space_group_name_H-M   'P 1'
#
loop_
_entity.id
_entity.type
_entity.pdbx_description
1 polymer ?
#
loop_
_entity_poly.entity_id
_entity_poly.type
_entity_poly.pdbx_seq_one_letter_code
_entity_poly.pdbx_strand_id
1 'polypeptide(L)'
;MSIPAVVALACPSVVALNESQMLAAAAAIPPRQLRSGRIRLPSTYFPRRVVLSSAPVDEQLIGEQPAAEESLEQDSLAMDQQLADSLFVSDDESLGEADILLAPPMMAPSPPPTTPLSVPPPPPPPPARSRLVTPVPVNLIAPADSPPPAAVPIPAMPQRANGLTQVQFDLAQLADQDRVPWLWSSMGKTDEPYQPQAVGKWWYDWAREFNGSQAVVSNVGRIMETDLGIQFFGEERCTRCIEAGHQCWVYTDKGRGQIKNPGSACARCRANPHPTIGCSLARRRPKQKFPRDPPPPNRFILPKGGGEGPGAGGMGMVV
;
A
#
# COMPACT_ATOMS: atom_id res chain seq x y z
N MET A 1 -41.28 6.39 -18.11
CA MET A 1 -41.03 4.96 -17.84
C MET A 1 -39.69 4.63 -18.49
N SER A 2 -38.60 4.62 -17.71
CA SER A 2 -37.24 4.36 -18.20
C SER A 2 -36.87 2.91 -17.92
N ILE A 3 -36.40 2.21 -18.96
CA ILE A 3 -35.91 0.84 -18.89
C ILE A 3 -34.42 0.89 -18.51
N PRO A 4 -33.96 0.18 -17.46
CA PRO A 4 -32.54 0.13 -17.14
C PRO A 4 -31.79 -0.79 -18.13
N ALA A 5 -30.66 -0.29 -18.64
CA ALA A 5 -29.77 -1.04 -19.52
C ALA A 5 -28.91 -2.00 -18.69
N VAL A 6 -29.04 -3.30 -18.96
CA VAL A 6 -28.24 -4.36 -18.36
C VAL A 6 -26.95 -4.52 -19.17
N VAL A 7 -25.81 -4.18 -18.55
CA VAL A 7 -24.48 -4.39 -19.14
C VAL A 7 -24.01 -5.79 -18.77
N ALA A 8 -24.01 -6.71 -19.75
CA ALA A 8 -23.46 -8.05 -19.61
C ALA A 8 -21.92 -8.00 -19.70
N LEU A 9 -21.25 -8.34 -18.60
CA LEU A 9 -19.80 -8.52 -18.56
C LEU A 9 -19.44 -9.87 -19.19
N ALA A 10 -18.75 -9.83 -20.33
CA ALA A 10 -18.26 -11.03 -21.02
C ALA A 10 -17.06 -11.63 -20.27
N CYS A 11 -17.16 -12.92 -19.93
CA CYS A 11 -16.08 -13.68 -19.31
C CYS A 11 -14.89 -13.88 -20.28
N PRO A 12 -13.63 -13.76 -19.82
CA PRO A 12 -12.46 -14.06 -20.65
C PRO A 12 -12.39 -15.57 -20.94
N SER A 13 -12.36 -15.95 -22.22
CA SER A 13 -12.18 -17.35 -22.63
C SER A 13 -10.73 -17.79 -22.38
N VAL A 14 -10.54 -18.85 -21.59
CA VAL A 14 -9.25 -19.52 -21.43
C VAL A 14 -8.93 -20.25 -22.73
N VAL A 15 -7.97 -19.74 -23.51
CA VAL A 15 -7.48 -20.41 -24.71
C VAL A 15 -6.48 -21.48 -24.28
N ALA A 16 -6.88 -22.76 -24.36
CA ALA A 16 -5.97 -23.87 -24.21
C ALA A 16 -5.07 -23.95 -25.46
N LEU A 17 -3.77 -23.69 -25.30
CA LEU A 17 -2.79 -23.88 -26.36
C LEU A 17 -2.50 -25.38 -26.50
N ASN A 18 -2.51 -25.89 -27.73
CA ASN A 18 -2.11 -27.26 -27.99
C ASN A 18 -0.58 -27.42 -27.88
N GLU A 19 -0.12 -28.67 -27.77
CA GLU A 19 1.30 -28.98 -27.54
C GLU A 19 2.22 -28.40 -28.62
N SER A 20 1.76 -28.34 -29.88
CA SER A 20 2.52 -27.75 -30.99
C SER A 20 2.66 -26.23 -30.86
N GLN A 21 1.65 -25.52 -30.34
CA GLN A 21 1.74 -24.08 -30.06
C GLN A 21 2.67 -23.77 -28.89
N MET A 22 2.70 -24.61 -27.85
CA MET A 22 3.66 -24.45 -26.75
C MET A 22 5.10 -24.65 -27.22
N LEU A 23 5.36 -25.65 -28.07
CA LEU A 23 6.70 -25.89 -28.64
C LEU A 23 7.15 -24.76 -29.56
N ALA A 24 6.25 -24.21 -30.38
CA ALA A 24 6.56 -23.06 -31.23
C ALA A 24 6.88 -21.79 -30.41
N ALA A 25 6.15 -21.55 -29.32
CA ALA A 25 6.41 -20.42 -28.43
C ALA A 25 7.77 -20.55 -27.71
N ALA A 26 8.17 -21.77 -27.33
CA ALA A 26 9.48 -22.03 -26.72
C ALA A 26 10.64 -21.78 -27.70
N ALA A 27 10.45 -22.10 -28.99
CA ALA A 27 11.46 -21.89 -30.03
C ALA A 27 11.68 -20.40 -30.40
N ALA A 28 10.71 -19.53 -30.08
CA ALA A 28 10.81 -18.10 -30.33
C ALA A 28 11.69 -17.33 -29.32
N ILE A 29 12.17 -18.00 -28.26
CA ILE A 29 13.02 -17.37 -27.25
C ILE A 29 14.49 -17.41 -27.72
N PRO A 30 15.11 -16.26 -28.01
CA PRO A 30 16.48 -16.25 -28.53
C PRO A 30 17.48 -16.81 -27.49
N PRO A 31 18.41 -17.71 -27.90
CA PRO A 31 19.25 -18.49 -26.99
C PRO A 31 20.32 -17.69 -26.22
N ARG A 32 20.36 -16.35 -26.35
CA ARG A 32 21.39 -15.49 -25.74
C ARG A 32 20.97 -14.81 -24.42
N GLN A 33 19.79 -15.07 -23.87
CA GLN A 33 19.32 -14.42 -22.64
C GLN A 33 19.42 -15.28 -21.36
N LEU A 34 19.94 -16.51 -21.44
CA LEU A 34 20.01 -17.44 -20.30
C LEU A 34 21.43 -17.70 -19.80
N ARG A 35 22.32 -16.70 -19.77
CA ARG A 35 23.56 -16.79 -18.98
C ARG A 35 23.89 -15.48 -18.24
N SER A 36 23.93 -15.63 -16.92
CA SER A 36 24.58 -14.79 -15.90
C SER A 36 24.14 -13.32 -15.77
N GLY A 37 23.47 -13.05 -14.65
CA GLY A 37 23.96 -12.03 -13.73
C GLY A 37 23.59 -10.59 -14.03
N ARG A 38 22.55 -10.14 -13.31
CA ARG A 38 22.52 -8.83 -12.66
C ARG A 38 22.59 -7.62 -13.61
N ILE A 39 21.48 -7.36 -14.28
CA ILE A 39 21.22 -6.06 -14.89
C ILE A 39 21.09 -5.03 -13.76
N ARG A 40 22.15 -4.25 -13.50
CA ARG A 40 22.07 -3.02 -12.73
C ARG A 40 21.55 -1.94 -13.68
N LEU A 41 20.28 -1.59 -13.55
CA LEU A 41 19.77 -0.38 -14.19
C LEU A 41 20.35 0.85 -13.46
N PRO A 42 20.85 1.86 -14.19
CA PRO A 42 21.32 3.10 -13.59
C PRO A 42 20.14 3.83 -12.92
N SER A 43 20.36 4.22 -11.67
CA SER A 43 19.47 5.05 -10.86
C SER A 43 19.30 6.41 -11.54
N THR A 44 18.24 6.58 -12.32
CA THR A 44 17.86 7.87 -12.86
C THR A 44 17.13 8.67 -11.79
N TYR A 45 17.68 9.86 -11.55
CA TYR A 45 17.14 10.95 -10.75
C TYR A 45 15.64 11.16 -10.98
N PHE A 46 14.84 11.11 -9.92
CA PHE A 46 13.48 11.65 -9.95
C PHE A 46 13.49 13.14 -9.59
N PRO A 47 12.95 14.04 -10.43
CA PRO A 47 12.77 15.43 -10.07
C PRO A 47 11.62 15.60 -9.08
N ARG A 48 11.86 16.52 -8.14
CA ARG A 48 10.97 17.02 -7.10
C ARG A 48 9.65 17.52 -7.71
N ARG A 49 8.52 16.87 -7.41
CA ARG A 49 7.19 17.39 -7.79
C ARG A 49 6.73 18.47 -6.79
N VAL A 50 6.36 19.61 -7.34
CA VAL A 50 5.70 20.74 -6.67
C VAL A 50 4.24 20.38 -6.44
N VAL A 51 3.78 20.52 -5.19
CA VAL A 51 2.39 20.33 -4.79
C VAL A 51 1.60 21.59 -5.15
N LEU A 52 0.62 21.46 -6.05
CA LEU A 52 -0.41 22.47 -6.28
C LEU A 52 -1.48 22.31 -5.19
N SER A 53 -1.58 23.33 -4.34
CA SER A 53 -2.62 23.49 -3.33
C SER A 53 -3.90 23.98 -4.00
N SER A 54 -5.01 23.27 -3.80
CA SER A 54 -6.35 23.73 -4.15
C SER A 54 -7.18 23.80 -2.86
N ALA A 55 -7.80 24.96 -2.62
CA ALA A 55 -8.62 25.28 -1.47
C ALA A 55 -9.99 24.56 -1.50
N PRO A 56 -10.66 24.39 -0.34
CA PRO A 56 -11.98 23.79 -0.27
C PRO A 56 -13.11 24.80 -0.56
N VAL A 57 -14.21 24.27 -1.11
CA VAL A 57 -15.50 24.95 -1.25
C VAL A 57 -16.32 24.63 0.00
N ASP A 58 -16.75 25.68 0.70
CA ASP A 58 -17.79 25.67 1.72
C ASP A 58 -19.13 25.28 1.09
N GLU A 59 -19.82 24.29 1.67
CA GLU A 59 -21.28 24.30 1.63
C GLU A 59 -21.84 23.81 2.96
N GLN A 60 -22.79 24.60 3.43
CA GLN A 60 -23.29 24.72 4.78
C GLN A 60 -24.58 23.90 4.97
N LEU A 61 -24.67 23.27 6.15
CA LEU A 61 -25.78 23.33 7.11
C LEU A 61 -27.11 22.62 6.78
N ILE A 62 -27.82 22.32 7.89
CA ILE A 62 -29.18 21.75 8.08
C ILE A 62 -29.12 20.23 8.31
N GLY A 63 -29.58 19.64 9.42
CA GLY A 63 -30.29 20.14 10.60
C GLY A 63 -30.76 18.95 11.44
N GLU A 64 -30.93 19.20 12.75
CA GLU A 64 -31.83 18.56 13.73
C GLU A 64 -31.77 17.03 14.02
N GLN A 65 -31.41 16.73 15.28
CA GLN A 65 -31.85 15.53 16.02
C GLN A 65 -33.35 15.63 16.37
N PRO A 66 -34.01 14.50 16.70
CA PRO A 66 -34.18 14.22 18.13
C PRO A 66 -34.03 12.73 18.52
N ALA A 67 -33.99 12.54 19.84
CA ALA A 67 -33.82 11.32 20.60
C ALA A 67 -35.03 10.36 20.58
N ALA A 68 -34.73 9.05 20.75
CA ALA A 68 -35.53 7.98 21.35
C ALA A 68 -34.64 6.71 21.28
N GLU A 69 -34.03 6.19 22.36
CA GLU A 69 -34.62 5.31 23.38
C GLU A 69 -35.76 4.41 22.85
N GLU A 70 -35.46 3.12 22.61
CA GLU A 70 -36.12 1.98 23.27
C GLU A 70 -35.78 0.63 22.58
N SER A 71 -35.30 -0.31 23.42
CA SER A 71 -35.70 -1.72 23.49
C SER A 71 -35.71 -2.59 22.21
N LEU A 72 -34.66 -3.40 22.02
CA LEU A 72 -34.68 -4.56 21.11
C LEU A 72 -33.63 -5.63 21.51
N GLU A 73 -33.71 -6.15 22.74
CA GLU A 73 -32.84 -7.25 23.22
C GLU A 73 -33.62 -8.49 23.71
N GLN A 74 -34.79 -8.81 23.13
CA GLN A 74 -35.60 -9.93 23.64
C GLN A 74 -36.04 -11.01 22.65
N ASP A 75 -35.53 -11.03 21.41
CA ASP A 75 -36.00 -11.99 20.39
C ASP A 75 -34.95 -12.92 19.76
N SER A 76 -33.68 -12.91 20.22
CA SER A 76 -32.63 -13.74 19.58
C SER A 76 -32.40 -15.11 20.23
N LEU A 77 -33.06 -15.45 21.34
CA LEU A 77 -32.83 -16.72 22.05
C LEU A 77 -33.81 -17.85 21.69
N ALA A 78 -34.80 -17.60 20.84
CA ALA A 78 -35.77 -18.63 20.42
C ALA A 78 -35.43 -19.34 19.11
N MET A 79 -34.50 -18.80 18.30
CA MET A 79 -34.25 -19.33 16.94
C MET A 79 -33.17 -20.42 16.87
N ASP A 80 -32.31 -20.55 17.89
CA ASP A 80 -31.19 -21.50 17.88
C ASP A 80 -31.58 -22.95 18.24
N GLN A 81 -32.82 -23.19 18.70
CA GLN A 81 -33.24 -24.54 19.09
C GLN A 81 -33.79 -25.39 17.92
N GLN A 82 -34.03 -24.81 16.74
CA GLN A 82 -34.59 -25.55 15.59
C GLN A 82 -33.56 -26.10 14.59
N LEU A 83 -32.27 -25.79 14.74
CA LEU A 83 -31.22 -26.27 13.82
C LEU A 83 -30.52 -27.57 14.26
N ALA A 84 -30.80 -28.06 15.48
CA ALA A 84 -30.19 -29.29 15.99
C ALA A 84 -30.86 -30.59 15.49
N ASP A 85 -32.07 -30.53 14.92
CA ASP A 85 -32.86 -31.72 14.59
C ASP A 85 -32.84 -32.14 13.11
N SER A 86 -32.02 -31.52 12.25
CA SER A 86 -31.92 -31.89 10.82
C SER A 86 -30.64 -32.66 10.45
N LEU A 87 -29.96 -33.28 11.42
CA LEU A 87 -28.67 -33.95 11.22
C LEU A 87 -28.73 -35.47 10.99
N PHE A 88 -29.88 -36.05 10.65
CA PHE A 88 -29.96 -37.46 10.30
C PHE A 88 -30.80 -37.69 9.04
N VAL A 89 -30.32 -38.64 8.20
CA VAL A 89 -30.98 -39.27 7.03
C VAL A 89 -30.71 -38.48 5.71
N SER A 90 -30.00 -38.95 4.67
CA SER A 90 -29.68 -40.31 4.18
C SER A 90 -28.38 -40.35 3.35
N ASP A 91 -27.72 -41.50 3.36
CA ASP A 91 -26.99 -42.06 2.22
C ASP A 91 -27.94 -42.29 1.03
N ASP A 92 -27.57 -41.86 -0.18
CA ASP A 92 -28.13 -42.42 -1.42
C ASP A 92 -27.05 -42.42 -2.51
N GLU A 93 -26.66 -43.63 -2.89
CA GLU A 93 -25.82 -43.94 -4.03
C GLU A 93 -26.59 -43.64 -5.32
N SER A 94 -26.06 -42.79 -6.20
CA SER A 94 -26.56 -42.72 -7.57
C SER A 94 -25.42 -42.52 -8.57
N LEU A 95 -24.92 -43.64 -9.06
CA LEU A 95 -24.10 -43.74 -10.27
C LEU A 95 -24.99 -43.46 -11.48
N GLY A 96 -25.01 -42.19 -11.90
CA GLY A 96 -25.63 -41.74 -13.15
C GLY A 96 -24.56 -41.48 -14.21
N GLU A 97 -24.26 -42.50 -15.00
CA GLU A 97 -23.47 -42.43 -16.23
C GLU A 97 -24.30 -41.66 -17.28
N ALA A 98 -23.88 -40.45 -17.63
CA ALA A 98 -24.48 -39.66 -18.69
C ALA A 98 -23.47 -39.42 -19.80
N ASP A 99 -23.62 -40.19 -20.87
CA ASP A 99 -23.04 -39.97 -22.20
C ASP A 99 -23.37 -38.56 -22.70
N ILE A 100 -22.38 -37.68 -22.72
CA ILE A 100 -22.49 -36.36 -23.36
C ILE A 100 -22.02 -36.51 -24.81
N LEU A 101 -23.00 -36.63 -25.72
CA LEU A 101 -22.78 -36.57 -27.16
C LEU A 101 -22.19 -35.20 -27.55
N LEU A 102 -20.93 -35.21 -28.00
CA LEU A 102 -20.25 -34.07 -28.61
C LEU A 102 -20.96 -33.66 -29.91
N ALA A 103 -21.60 -32.49 -29.91
CA ALA A 103 -21.98 -31.80 -31.13
C ALA A 103 -20.74 -31.07 -31.73
N PRO A 104 -20.57 -31.04 -33.06
CA PRO A 104 -19.47 -30.32 -33.70
C PRO A 104 -19.64 -28.79 -33.61
N PRO A 105 -18.55 -28.02 -33.42
CA PRO A 105 -18.62 -26.57 -33.29
C PRO A 105 -18.90 -25.91 -34.65
N MET A 106 -19.96 -25.11 -34.70
CA MET A 106 -20.26 -24.23 -35.82
C MET A 106 -19.24 -23.08 -35.88
N MET A 107 -18.74 -22.78 -37.08
CA MET A 107 -17.76 -21.73 -37.35
C MET A 107 -18.32 -20.34 -37.01
N ALA A 108 -17.64 -19.61 -36.13
CA ALA A 108 -17.95 -18.22 -35.82
C ALA A 108 -17.32 -17.26 -36.87
N PRO A 109 -18.02 -16.18 -37.27
CA PRO A 109 -17.50 -15.20 -38.22
C PRO A 109 -16.40 -14.30 -37.62
N SER A 110 -15.44 -13.92 -38.47
CA SER A 110 -14.27 -13.10 -38.11
C SER A 110 -14.66 -11.67 -37.68
N PRO A 111 -14.00 -11.10 -36.65
CA PRO A 111 -14.22 -9.71 -36.26
C PRO A 111 -13.56 -8.72 -37.25
N PRO A 112 -14.13 -7.51 -37.42
CA PRO A 112 -13.61 -6.49 -38.33
C PRO A 112 -12.32 -5.82 -37.81
N PRO A 113 -11.50 -5.23 -38.71
CA PRO A 113 -10.24 -4.60 -38.35
C PRO A 113 -10.43 -3.30 -37.55
N THR A 114 -9.78 -3.22 -36.39
CA THR A 114 -9.78 -2.06 -35.51
C THR A 114 -8.85 -0.97 -36.05
N THR A 115 -9.40 0.20 -36.37
CA THR A 115 -8.66 1.44 -36.70
C THR A 115 -7.89 1.98 -35.48
N PRO A 116 -6.66 2.49 -35.65
CA PRO A 116 -5.88 3.08 -34.57
C PRO A 116 -6.42 4.47 -34.17
N LEU A 117 -6.74 4.63 -32.88
CA LEU A 117 -7.09 5.93 -32.30
C LEU A 117 -5.86 6.85 -32.24
N SER A 118 -6.02 8.03 -32.82
CA SER A 118 -5.07 9.14 -32.80
C SER A 118 -4.95 9.72 -31.38
N VAL A 119 -3.76 9.62 -30.79
CA VAL A 119 -3.45 10.20 -29.47
C VAL A 119 -3.17 11.70 -29.62
N PRO A 120 -3.83 12.59 -28.86
CA PRO A 120 -3.55 14.02 -28.90
C PRO A 120 -2.19 14.36 -28.22
N PRO A 121 -1.50 15.41 -28.68
CA PRO A 121 -0.18 15.79 -28.18
C PRO A 121 -0.23 16.36 -26.75
N PRO A 122 0.86 16.19 -25.96
CA PRO A 122 0.93 16.66 -24.58
C PRO A 122 1.02 18.19 -24.49
N PRO A 123 0.49 18.81 -23.42
CA PRO A 123 0.50 20.26 -23.22
C PRO A 123 1.91 20.79 -22.86
N PRO A 124 2.20 22.07 -23.17
CA PRO A 124 3.49 22.70 -22.90
C PRO A 124 3.74 22.95 -21.40
N PRO A 125 5.01 22.99 -20.96
CA PRO A 125 5.38 23.21 -19.57
C PRO A 125 5.14 24.67 -19.12
N PRO A 126 4.81 24.90 -17.84
CA PRO A 126 4.55 26.24 -17.30
C PRO A 126 5.83 27.07 -17.11
N PRO A 127 5.75 28.42 -17.19
CA PRO A 127 6.90 29.30 -17.05
C PRO A 127 7.43 29.37 -15.61
N ALA A 128 8.77 29.44 -15.49
CA ALA A 128 9.50 29.51 -14.23
C ALA A 128 9.19 30.81 -13.46
N ARG A 129 8.70 30.70 -12.22
CA ARG A 129 8.52 31.85 -11.31
C ARG A 129 9.84 32.17 -10.59
N SER A 130 10.41 33.34 -10.89
CA SER A 130 11.48 33.98 -10.13
C SER A 130 11.07 34.25 -8.69
N ARG A 131 11.88 33.79 -7.73
CA ARG A 131 11.74 34.10 -6.31
C ARG A 131 12.40 35.45 -6.04
N LEU A 132 11.59 36.46 -5.68
CA LEU A 132 12.09 37.69 -5.06
C LEU A 132 12.36 37.41 -3.58
N VAL A 133 13.59 37.69 -3.16
CA VAL A 133 14.05 37.67 -1.77
C VAL A 133 13.72 39.03 -1.16
N THR A 134 13.00 39.06 -0.04
CA THR A 134 12.76 40.28 0.74
C THR A 134 13.57 40.20 2.04
N PRO A 135 14.46 41.17 2.34
CA PRO A 135 15.18 41.20 3.60
C PRO A 135 14.31 41.80 4.73
N VAL A 136 14.46 41.22 5.92
CA VAL A 136 13.84 41.65 7.18
C VAL A 136 14.60 42.86 7.74
N PRO A 137 13.93 43.97 8.12
CA PRO A 137 14.58 45.03 8.88
C PRO A 137 14.65 44.68 10.37
N VAL A 138 15.87 44.78 10.89
CA VAL A 138 16.20 44.90 12.32
C VAL A 138 15.59 46.20 12.83
N ASN A 139 14.81 46.16 13.90
CA ASN A 139 14.37 47.38 14.58
C ASN A 139 14.90 47.44 16.01
N LEU A 140 15.53 48.58 16.27
CA LEU A 140 16.26 48.94 17.47
C LEU A 140 15.32 49.32 18.62
N ILE A 141 15.85 49.08 19.81
CA ILE A 141 15.36 49.43 21.13
C ILE A 141 15.29 50.97 21.30
N ALA A 142 14.18 51.47 21.87
CA ALA A 142 14.18 52.69 22.68
C ALA A 142 13.01 52.65 23.70
N PRO A 143 13.18 53.24 24.91
CA PRO A 143 12.18 53.25 25.97
C PRO A 143 11.37 54.56 25.96
N ALA A 144 10.05 54.47 26.18
CA ALA A 144 9.26 55.63 26.57
C ALA A 144 8.00 55.20 27.33
N ASP A 145 7.90 55.69 28.56
CA ASP A 145 6.70 55.73 29.38
C ASP A 145 5.49 56.21 28.57
N SER A 146 4.51 55.34 28.41
CA SER A 146 3.16 55.71 27.98
C SER A 146 2.19 54.70 28.61
N PRO A 147 1.21 55.14 29.42
CA PRO A 147 0.21 54.24 29.97
C PRO A 147 -0.62 53.66 28.82
N PRO A 148 -0.82 52.33 28.76
CA PRO A 148 -1.50 51.71 27.64
C PRO A 148 -2.97 52.14 27.60
N PRO A 149 -3.51 52.51 26.41
CA PRO A 149 -4.94 52.67 26.24
C PRO A 149 -5.62 51.33 26.54
N ALA A 150 -6.76 51.39 27.23
CA ALA A 150 -7.58 50.26 27.64
C ALA A 150 -7.62 49.19 26.55
N ALA A 151 -6.98 48.05 26.84
CA ALA A 151 -6.90 46.92 25.94
C ALA A 151 -8.33 46.46 25.62
N VAL A 152 -8.77 46.75 24.40
CA VAL A 152 -9.96 46.13 23.83
C VAL A 152 -9.72 44.62 23.92
N PRO A 153 -10.60 43.83 24.55
CA PRO A 153 -10.40 42.40 24.67
C PRO A 153 -10.30 41.83 23.26
N ILE A 154 -9.09 41.44 22.88
CA ILE A 154 -8.84 40.72 21.63
C ILE A 154 -9.70 39.47 21.74
N PRO A 155 -10.67 39.24 20.82
CA PRO A 155 -11.45 38.03 20.85
C PRO A 155 -10.46 36.88 20.79
N ALA A 156 -10.42 36.09 21.86
CA ALA A 156 -9.58 34.92 21.95
C ALA A 156 -9.84 34.11 20.68
N MET A 157 -8.83 34.01 19.81
CA MET A 157 -8.91 33.13 18.67
C MET A 157 -9.37 31.78 19.20
N PRO A 158 -10.39 31.13 18.60
CA PRO A 158 -10.81 29.82 19.03
C PRO A 158 -9.56 28.95 18.93
N GLN A 159 -8.98 28.63 20.10
CA GLN A 159 -7.98 27.60 20.16
C GLN A 159 -8.66 26.42 19.49
N ARG A 160 -8.04 25.88 18.43
CA ARG A 160 -8.47 24.62 17.83
C ARG A 160 -8.57 23.65 19.00
N ALA A 161 -9.78 23.46 19.49
CA ALA A 161 -10.13 22.40 20.40
C ALA A 161 -10.06 21.14 19.55
N ASN A 162 -8.84 20.73 19.22
CA ASN A 162 -8.52 19.40 18.72
C ASN A 162 -8.62 18.40 19.88
N GLY A 163 -9.64 18.58 20.73
CA GLY A 163 -10.07 17.57 21.68
C GLY A 163 -11.09 16.71 20.96
N LEU A 164 -10.61 15.87 20.03
CA LEU A 164 -11.36 14.65 19.73
C LEU A 164 -11.68 14.03 21.09
N THR A 165 -12.95 13.80 21.37
CA THR A 165 -13.32 13.21 22.65
C THR A 165 -12.63 11.85 22.76
N GLN A 166 -12.32 11.40 23.98
CA GLN A 166 -11.66 10.10 24.19
C GLN A 166 -12.42 8.98 23.44
N VAL A 167 -13.75 9.05 23.44
CA VAL A 167 -14.63 8.15 22.69
C VAL A 167 -14.36 8.21 21.19
N GLN A 168 -14.26 9.40 20.59
CA GLN A 168 -13.93 9.54 19.17
C GLN A 168 -12.54 9.02 18.85
N PHE A 169 -11.57 9.26 19.74
CA PHE A 169 -10.21 8.72 19.59
C PHE A 169 -10.22 7.19 19.60
N ASP A 170 -10.94 6.58 20.53
CA ASP A 170 -11.05 5.13 20.68
C ASP A 170 -11.77 4.50 19.48
N LEU A 171 -12.88 5.09 19.02
CA LEU A 171 -13.58 4.68 17.79
C LEU A 171 -12.69 4.80 16.54
N ALA A 172 -11.86 5.83 16.46
CA ALA A 172 -10.90 6.00 15.37
C ALA A 172 -9.79 4.93 15.37
N GLN A 173 -9.55 4.26 16.52
CA GLN A 173 -8.63 3.12 16.60
C GLN A 173 -9.23 1.82 16.04
N LEU A 174 -10.56 1.72 15.98
CA LEU A 174 -11.26 0.51 15.54
C LEU A 174 -11.38 0.43 14.02
N ALA A 175 -11.15 -0.77 13.47
CA ALA A 175 -11.37 -1.08 12.06
C ALA A 175 -12.70 -1.81 11.83
N ASP A 176 -13.77 -1.16 12.28
CA ASP A 176 -15.18 -1.55 12.25
C ASP A 176 -15.91 -1.31 10.91
N GLN A 177 -15.28 -0.59 9.99
CA GLN A 177 -15.84 -0.34 8.66
C GLN A 177 -15.89 -1.59 7.79
N ASP A 178 -16.84 -1.60 6.86
CA ASP A 178 -16.94 -2.64 5.84
C ASP A 178 -15.65 -2.79 5.04
N ARG A 179 -15.25 -4.04 4.84
CA ARG A 179 -14.03 -4.38 4.11
C ARG A 179 -14.27 -4.17 2.63
N VAL A 180 -13.42 -3.37 2.00
CA VAL A 180 -13.43 -3.20 0.55
C VAL A 180 -12.97 -4.52 -0.09
N PRO A 181 -13.79 -5.14 -0.96
CA PRO A 181 -13.40 -6.37 -1.65
C PRO A 181 -12.14 -6.15 -2.48
N TRP A 182 -11.15 -7.03 -2.34
CA TRP A 182 -9.95 -6.93 -3.14
C TRP A 182 -10.17 -7.56 -4.52
N LEU A 183 -9.76 -6.86 -5.57
CA LEU A 183 -9.74 -7.41 -6.93
C LEU A 183 -8.56 -8.37 -7.07
N TRP A 184 -8.81 -9.66 -6.84
CA TRP A 184 -7.82 -10.72 -6.95
C TRP A 184 -7.26 -10.81 -8.37
N SER A 185 -5.95 -10.59 -8.52
CA SER A 185 -5.27 -10.70 -9.80
C SER A 185 -4.79 -12.13 -10.03
N SER A 186 -5.13 -12.69 -11.19
CA SER A 186 -4.57 -13.95 -11.67
C SER A 186 -3.17 -13.78 -12.27
N MET A 187 -2.79 -12.54 -12.62
CA MET A 187 -1.53 -12.21 -13.31
C MET A 187 -0.32 -12.07 -12.38
N GLY A 188 -0.46 -12.51 -11.12
CA GLY A 188 0.62 -12.49 -10.13
C GLY A 188 0.49 -11.36 -9.12
N LYS A 189 1.64 -10.95 -8.57
CA LYS A 189 1.69 -9.99 -7.45
C LYS A 189 1.59 -8.55 -7.92
N THR A 190 0.67 -7.78 -7.35
CA THR A 190 0.59 -6.35 -7.62
C THR A 190 1.66 -5.55 -6.87
N ASP A 191 2.17 -4.52 -7.55
CA ASP A 191 3.04 -3.47 -7.01
C ASP A 191 2.36 -2.09 -7.09
N GLU A 192 1.08 -2.06 -7.45
CA GLU A 192 0.32 -0.82 -7.55
C GLU A 192 0.27 -0.15 -6.16
N PRO A 193 0.41 1.18 -6.05
CA PRO A 193 0.20 1.86 -4.79
C PRO A 193 -1.29 1.87 -4.44
N TYR A 194 -1.62 1.56 -3.19
CA TYR A 194 -2.97 1.73 -2.63
C TYR A 194 -2.98 2.97 -1.73
N GLN A 195 -4.00 3.81 -1.88
CA GLN A 195 -4.19 4.98 -1.02
C GLN A 195 -5.35 4.70 -0.07
N PRO A 196 -5.14 4.79 1.26
CA PRO A 196 -6.23 4.63 2.23
C PRO A 196 -7.38 5.62 1.95
N GLN A 197 -8.61 5.15 2.07
CA GLN A 197 -9.84 5.92 1.77
C GLN A 197 -10.73 6.15 3.00
N ALA A 198 -10.46 5.46 4.11
CA ALA A 198 -11.27 5.50 5.32
C ALA A 198 -11.09 6.78 6.14
N VAL A 199 -11.80 7.85 5.76
CA VAL A 199 -11.74 9.14 6.46
C VAL A 199 -12.11 9.01 7.93
N GLY A 200 -11.35 9.66 8.82
CA GLY A 200 -11.57 9.65 10.26
C GLY A 200 -11.02 8.43 11.00
N LYS A 201 -10.34 7.51 10.28
CA LYS A 201 -9.63 6.38 10.87
C LYS A 201 -8.16 6.69 11.04
N TRP A 202 -7.56 6.13 12.10
CA TRP A 202 -6.17 6.45 12.47
C TRP A 202 -5.17 6.20 11.34
N TRP A 203 -5.37 5.17 10.51
CA TRP A 203 -4.44 4.85 9.43
C TRP A 203 -4.58 5.79 8.23
N TYR A 204 -5.76 6.41 8.04
CA TYR A 204 -5.98 7.42 7.02
C TYR A 204 -5.30 8.74 7.42
N ASP A 205 -5.53 9.19 8.66
CA ASP A 205 -4.91 10.42 9.17
C ASP A 205 -3.39 10.27 9.25
N TRP A 206 -2.91 9.15 9.79
CA TRP A 206 -1.49 8.81 9.80
C TRP A 206 -0.90 8.82 8.38
N ALA A 207 -1.58 8.23 7.40
CA ALA A 207 -1.07 8.16 6.02
C ALA A 207 -0.90 9.54 5.38
N ARG A 208 -1.75 10.52 5.73
CA ARG A 208 -1.64 11.89 5.23
C ARG A 208 -0.46 12.65 5.81
N GLU A 209 -0.13 12.39 7.07
CA GLU A 209 0.96 13.05 7.80
C GLU A 209 2.31 12.33 7.62
N PHE A 210 2.29 11.08 7.20
CA PHE A 210 3.48 10.25 7.10
C PHE A 210 4.36 10.61 5.89
N ASN A 211 5.57 11.11 6.18
CA ASN A 211 6.57 11.48 5.17
C ASN A 211 7.53 10.34 4.75
N GLY A 212 7.19 9.09 5.05
CA GLY A 212 8.04 7.94 4.75
C GLY A 212 7.73 7.28 3.40
N SER A 213 7.99 5.97 3.32
CA SER A 213 7.78 5.22 2.08
C SER A 213 6.30 5.02 1.77
N GLN A 214 5.88 5.39 0.55
CA GLN A 214 4.53 5.13 0.02
C GLN A 214 4.16 3.65 0.03
N ALA A 215 5.15 2.75 -0.10
CA ALA A 215 4.89 1.32 0.02
C ALA A 215 4.42 0.92 1.44
N VAL A 216 4.88 1.62 2.49
CA VAL A 216 4.42 1.37 3.87
C VAL A 216 2.99 1.85 4.04
N VAL A 217 2.68 3.06 3.57
CA VAL A 217 1.31 3.62 3.55
C VAL A 217 0.36 2.68 2.83
N SER A 218 0.71 2.25 1.62
CA SER A 218 -0.09 1.34 0.82
C SER A 218 -0.32 0.00 1.50
N ASN A 219 0.70 -0.57 2.14
CA ASN A 219 0.55 -1.84 2.86
C ASN A 219 -0.36 -1.70 4.08
N VAL A 220 -0.24 -0.60 4.84
CA VAL A 220 -1.09 -0.35 6.01
C VAL A 220 -2.54 -0.18 5.56
N GLY A 221 -2.81 0.64 4.54
CA GLY A 221 -4.16 0.83 3.99
C GLY A 221 -4.80 -0.49 3.56
N ARG A 222 -4.09 -1.31 2.79
CA ARG A 222 -4.60 -2.63 2.37
C ARG A 222 -4.98 -3.52 3.55
N ILE A 223 -4.10 -3.63 4.55
CA ILE A 223 -4.37 -4.45 5.74
C ILE A 223 -5.60 -3.93 6.51
N MET A 224 -5.78 -2.61 6.60
CA MET A 224 -6.82 -2.01 7.42
C MET A 224 -8.18 -1.88 6.72
N GLU A 225 -8.21 -1.75 5.39
CA GLU A 225 -9.44 -1.42 4.65
C GLU A 225 -9.97 -2.55 3.79
N THR A 226 -9.12 -3.50 3.39
CA THR A 226 -9.50 -4.56 2.44
C THR A 226 -9.62 -5.93 3.11
N ASP A 227 -10.22 -6.88 2.40
CA ASP A 227 -10.30 -8.30 2.78
C ASP A 227 -8.92 -9.01 2.87
N LEU A 228 -7.85 -8.34 2.43
CA LEU A 228 -6.49 -8.85 2.54
C LEU A 228 -6.00 -8.90 3.98
N GLY A 229 -6.60 -8.12 4.88
CA GLY A 229 -6.26 -8.06 6.29
C GLY A 229 -7.11 -8.97 7.16
N ILE A 230 -6.52 -9.48 8.23
CA ILE A 230 -7.21 -10.20 9.30
C ILE A 230 -6.79 -9.64 10.66
N GLN A 231 -7.73 -9.59 11.60
CA GLN A 231 -7.51 -9.17 12.97
C GLN A 231 -7.11 -10.36 13.83
N PHE A 232 -6.10 -10.15 14.66
CA PHE A 232 -5.78 -11.04 15.77
C PHE A 232 -6.33 -10.47 17.07
N PHE A 233 -6.88 -11.35 17.92
CA PHE A 233 -7.51 -11.02 19.19
C PHE A 233 -6.71 -11.60 20.36
N GLY A 234 -6.95 -11.07 21.57
CA GLY A 234 -6.33 -11.59 22.80
C GLY A 234 -4.81 -11.70 22.74
N GLU A 235 -4.32 -12.92 22.96
CA GLU A 235 -2.90 -13.30 23.03
C GLU A 235 -2.24 -13.53 21.66
N GLU A 236 -3.03 -13.70 20.60
CA GLU A 236 -2.50 -13.87 19.24
C GLU A 236 -1.93 -12.57 18.66
N ARG A 237 -2.30 -11.43 19.26
CA ARG A 237 -1.75 -10.13 18.91
C ARG A 237 -0.24 -10.12 19.14
N CYS A 238 0.47 -9.29 18.35
CA CYS A 238 1.90 -9.11 18.62
C CYS A 238 2.12 -8.47 20.01
N THR A 239 3.20 -8.83 20.69
CA THR A 239 3.51 -8.41 22.08
C THR A 239 3.35 -6.90 22.28
N ARG A 240 3.87 -6.11 21.33
CA ARG A 240 3.74 -4.66 21.38
C ARG A 240 2.30 -4.16 21.27
N CYS A 241 1.47 -4.80 20.45
CA CYS A 241 0.05 -4.42 20.37
C CYS A 241 -0.73 -4.84 21.62
N ILE A 242 -0.32 -5.93 22.29
CA ILE A 242 -0.88 -6.33 23.59
C ILE A 242 -0.55 -5.26 24.64
N GLU A 243 0.72 -4.91 24.79
CA GLU A 243 1.20 -3.91 25.77
C GLU A 243 0.57 -2.53 25.57
N ALA A 244 0.43 -2.10 24.31
CA ALA A 244 -0.15 -0.81 23.97
C ALA A 244 -1.70 -0.81 23.91
N GLY A 245 -2.35 -1.96 24.13
CA GLY A 245 -3.81 -2.07 24.01
C GLY A 245 -4.34 -1.79 22.60
N HIS A 246 -3.54 -1.99 21.56
CA HIS A 246 -3.93 -1.69 20.17
C HIS A 246 -4.48 -2.94 19.46
N GLN A 247 -5.29 -2.69 18.42
CA GLN A 247 -5.69 -3.74 17.50
C GLN A 247 -4.49 -4.23 16.68
N CYS A 248 -4.41 -5.54 16.47
CA CYS A 248 -3.34 -6.15 15.70
C CYS A 248 -3.90 -6.70 14.40
N TRP A 249 -3.62 -6.01 13.29
CA TRP A 249 -4.04 -6.43 11.95
C TRP A 249 -2.84 -6.86 11.12
N VAL A 250 -2.95 -8.00 10.45
CA VAL A 250 -1.92 -8.56 9.57
C VAL A 250 -2.52 -8.96 8.24
N TYR A 251 -1.70 -9.17 7.22
CA TYR A 251 -2.18 -9.80 6.00
C TYR A 251 -2.59 -11.25 6.25
N THR A 252 -3.69 -11.67 5.63
CA THR A 252 -4.02 -13.08 5.43
C THR A 252 -2.97 -13.76 4.55
N ASP A 253 -2.86 -15.09 4.63
CA ASP A 253 -1.93 -15.82 3.77
C ASP A 253 -2.24 -15.65 2.28
N LYS A 254 -3.53 -15.59 1.92
CA LYS A 254 -3.98 -15.27 0.56
C LYS A 254 -3.53 -13.86 0.14
N GLY A 255 -3.70 -12.85 0.99
CA GLY A 255 -3.27 -11.48 0.69
C GLY A 255 -1.76 -11.33 0.55
N ARG A 256 -0.97 -12.07 1.33
CA ARG A 256 0.50 -12.14 1.14
C ARG A 256 0.89 -12.75 -0.21
N GLY A 257 0.02 -13.58 -0.79
CA GLY A 257 0.16 -14.12 -2.14
C GLY A 257 -0.05 -13.09 -3.24
N GLN A 258 -0.85 -12.05 -2.99
CA GLN A 258 -1.25 -11.03 -3.98
C GLN A 258 -0.37 -9.78 -3.98
N ILE A 259 0.22 -9.43 -2.85
CA ILE A 259 0.97 -8.17 -2.72
C ILE A 259 2.47 -8.43 -2.84
N LYS A 260 3.18 -7.58 -3.59
CA LYS A 260 4.64 -7.60 -3.65
C LYS A 260 5.23 -7.07 -2.35
N ASN A 261 6.22 -7.78 -1.81
CA ASN A 261 6.87 -7.46 -0.53
C ASN A 261 5.87 -7.22 0.63
N PRO A 262 4.94 -8.16 0.88
CA PRO A 262 3.85 -7.93 1.82
C PRO A 262 4.37 -7.82 3.25
N GLY A 263 5.58 -8.30 3.57
CA GLY A 263 6.13 -8.38 4.92
C GLY A 263 5.33 -9.31 5.84
N SER A 264 5.70 -9.35 7.13
CA SER A 264 5.04 -10.15 8.17
C SER A 264 4.68 -9.35 9.42
N ALA A 265 5.10 -8.08 9.50
CA ALA A 265 4.72 -7.20 10.61
C ALA A 265 3.24 -6.79 10.51
N CYS A 266 2.60 -6.54 11.64
CA CYS A 266 1.24 -5.98 11.70
C CYS A 266 1.21 -4.52 11.23
N ALA A 267 0.02 -4.03 10.87
CA ALA A 267 -0.19 -2.68 10.36
C ALA A 267 0.37 -1.61 11.32
N ARG A 268 0.07 -1.71 12.62
CA ARG A 268 0.53 -0.74 13.63
C ARG A 268 2.05 -0.68 13.77
N CYS A 269 2.70 -1.85 13.80
CA CYS A 269 4.15 -1.92 13.90
C CYS A 269 4.87 -1.48 12.62
N ARG A 270 4.20 -1.49 11.46
CA ARG A 270 4.74 -0.89 10.22
C ARG A 270 4.61 0.61 10.23
N ALA A 271 3.45 1.12 10.66
CA ALA A 271 3.15 2.53 10.68
C ALA A 271 4.12 3.30 11.60
N ASN A 272 4.40 2.72 12.77
CA ASN A 272 5.31 3.28 13.74
C ASN A 272 6.28 2.18 14.23
N PRO A 273 7.42 1.94 13.57
CA PRO A 273 8.38 0.92 14.01
C PRO A 273 9.07 1.34 15.31
N HIS A 274 9.02 0.50 16.34
CA HIS A 274 9.73 0.76 17.59
C HIS A 274 11.19 0.28 17.48
N PRO A 275 12.17 1.05 17.99
CA PRO A 275 13.59 0.71 17.84
C PRO A 275 14.00 -0.56 18.62
N THR A 276 13.43 -0.77 19.82
CA THR A 276 13.79 -1.89 20.69
C THR A 276 12.83 -3.08 20.56
N ILE A 277 11.53 -2.85 20.77
CA ILE A 277 10.49 -3.88 20.73
C ILE A 277 9.92 -4.03 19.31
N GLY A 278 10.44 -4.99 18.55
CA GLY A 278 9.91 -5.32 17.23
C GLY A 278 8.51 -5.95 17.27
N CYS A 279 7.85 -6.06 16.11
CA CYS A 279 6.64 -6.85 15.97
C CYS A 279 6.97 -8.35 16.17
N SER A 280 6.42 -9.00 17.20
CA SER A 280 6.68 -10.44 17.43
C SER A 280 6.18 -11.34 16.29
N LEU A 281 5.14 -10.92 15.57
CA LEU A 281 4.65 -11.62 14.37
C LEU A 281 5.57 -11.48 13.15
N ALA A 282 6.50 -10.51 13.16
CA ALA A 282 7.39 -10.31 12.04
C ALA A 282 8.42 -11.44 11.99
N ARG A 283 8.18 -12.42 11.10
CA ARG A 283 9.19 -13.42 10.72
C ARG A 283 10.41 -12.71 10.15
N ARG A 284 11.41 -12.45 10.99
CA ARG A 284 12.74 -12.08 10.54
C ARG A 284 13.25 -13.28 9.75
N ARG A 285 13.59 -13.10 8.48
CA ARG A 285 14.32 -14.16 7.77
C ARG A 285 15.52 -14.50 8.66
N PRO A 286 15.69 -15.76 9.09
CA PRO A 286 16.90 -16.12 9.79
C PRO A 286 18.02 -15.63 8.90
N LYS A 287 18.90 -14.79 9.44
CA LYS A 287 20.05 -14.30 8.70
C LYS A 287 20.75 -15.59 8.32
N GLN A 288 20.59 -16.02 7.05
CA GLN A 288 21.25 -17.24 6.60
C GLN A 288 22.69 -16.96 6.96
N LYS A 289 23.20 -17.75 7.90
CA LYS A 289 24.63 -17.80 8.13
C LYS A 289 25.10 -18.33 6.79
N PHE A 290 25.38 -17.42 5.85
CA PHE A 290 26.20 -17.77 4.71
C PHE A 290 27.33 -18.53 5.38
N PRO A 291 27.50 -19.83 5.09
CA PRO A 291 28.65 -20.56 5.61
C PRO A 291 29.79 -19.61 5.33
N ARG A 292 30.44 -19.13 6.39
CA ARG A 292 31.52 -18.17 6.20
C ARG A 292 32.44 -18.92 5.28
N ASP A 293 32.56 -18.46 4.03
CA ASP A 293 33.58 -19.01 3.15
C ASP A 293 34.84 -19.03 4.01
N PRO A 294 35.57 -20.17 4.05
CA PRO A 294 36.77 -20.26 4.86
C PRO A 294 37.56 -18.98 4.61
N PRO A 295 38.06 -18.32 5.67
CA PRO A 295 38.73 -17.03 5.53
C PRO A 295 39.70 -17.15 4.34
N PRO A 296 39.67 -16.19 3.39
CA PRO A 296 40.45 -16.32 2.17
C PRO A 296 41.87 -16.69 2.56
N PRO A 297 42.46 -17.73 1.93
CA PRO A 297 43.76 -18.25 2.31
C PRO A 297 44.71 -17.07 2.44
N ASN A 298 45.44 -17.02 3.55
CA ASN A 298 46.31 -15.92 3.90
C ASN A 298 47.16 -15.60 2.68
N ARG A 299 46.87 -14.47 2.01
CA ARG A 299 47.64 -14.06 0.84
C ARG A 299 49.02 -13.79 1.41
N PHE A 300 49.94 -14.73 1.19
CA PHE A 300 51.35 -14.50 1.42
C PHE A 300 51.65 -13.18 0.72
N ILE A 301 51.91 -12.16 1.54
CA ILE A 301 52.38 -10.87 1.09
C ILE A 301 53.74 -11.20 0.50
N LEU A 302 53.76 -11.49 -0.81
CA LEU A 302 54.99 -11.62 -1.54
C LEU A 302 55.73 -10.31 -1.29
N PRO A 303 56.93 -10.33 -0.67
CA PRO A 303 57.68 -9.11 -0.41
C PRO A 303 57.75 -8.37 -1.75
N LYS A 304 57.22 -7.14 -1.72
CA LYS A 304 57.12 -6.25 -2.87
C LYS A 304 58.54 -6.13 -3.43
N GLY A 305 58.81 -6.89 -4.48
CA GLY A 305 60.08 -6.87 -5.18
C GLY A 305 60.38 -5.41 -5.52
N GLY A 306 61.54 -4.93 -5.09
CA GLY A 306 62.04 -3.61 -5.40
C GLY A 306 62.24 -3.48 -6.90
N GLY A 307 61.18 -3.10 -7.61
CA GLY A 307 61.28 -2.58 -8.95
C GLY A 307 61.86 -1.18 -8.83
N GLU A 308 63.13 -1.04 -9.20
CA GLU A 308 63.78 0.23 -9.44
C GLU A 308 62.89 1.05 -10.39
N GLY A 309 62.31 2.12 -9.86
CA GLY A 309 61.49 3.03 -10.64
C GLY A 309 62.37 3.74 -11.68
N PRO A 310 61.96 3.82 -12.96
CA PRO A 310 62.66 4.62 -13.94
C PRO A 310 62.59 6.10 -13.52
N GLY A 311 63.76 6.74 -13.52
CA GLY A 311 63.99 8.07 -12.98
C GLY A 311 63.02 9.12 -13.50
N ALA A 312 62.49 9.91 -12.56
CA ALA A 312 61.86 11.17 -12.84
C ALA A 312 62.92 12.16 -13.36
N GLY A 313 63.02 12.27 -14.68
CA GLY A 313 63.72 13.37 -15.34
C GLY A 313 62.96 14.67 -15.05
N GLY A 314 63.62 15.56 -14.31
CA GLY A 314 63.15 16.93 -14.11
C GLY A 314 63.25 17.73 -15.41
N MET A 315 62.15 18.39 -15.78
CA MET A 315 62.19 19.55 -16.66
C MET A 315 61.90 20.78 -15.81
N GLY A 316 62.93 21.63 -15.68
CA GLY A 316 62.81 22.96 -15.13
C GLY A 316 62.02 23.87 -16.07
N MET A 317 61.26 24.79 -15.49
CA MET A 317 60.87 26.03 -16.13
C MET A 317 61.53 27.17 -15.38
N VAL A 318 62.36 27.90 -16.11
CA VAL A 318 62.93 29.19 -15.71
C VAL A 318 61.92 30.26 -16.09
N VAL A 319 61.65 31.19 -15.18
CA VAL A 319 61.04 32.50 -15.44
C VAL A 319 61.98 33.56 -14.90
#